data_AF-A0A838QIS7-F1
#
_entry.id   AF-A0A838QIS7-F1
#
_cell.length_a   1.000
_cell.length_b   1.000
_cell.length_c   1.000
_cell.angle_alpha   90.00
_cell.angle_beta   90.00
_cell.angle_gamma   90.00
#
_symmetry.space_group_name_H-M   'P 1'
#
loop_
_entity.id
_entity.type
_entity.pdbx_description
1 polymer ?
#
loop_
_entity_poly.entity_id
_entity_poly.type
_entity_poly.pdbx_seq_one_letter_code
_entity_poly.pdbx_strand_id
1 'polypeptide(L)'
;MQEPNTPQSPQSPEALRHAEIFDAGESEPLSRTRAIIGSVLAPALFVLVLLLPLPSLSPEAHRLAAIMAAVVILWVTEALPMPVTAILGAAACVLLRVAPAKDVFAPFADPLMFLFIGSFILARAITLHGLDRRLAFGVLSMKWVGASPSRILFAFGAVTAFISAWISNTATTAMMFAIGMAILTFMSKSERAEGRKLHPQYATALMLMTSFAASVGGLATPIGTPPNVIGLGFMRRLVGVEFPFFKWMMIGVPIVAVLFLFLFAYLNRVGRGG
;
A
#
# COMPACT_ATOMS: atom_id res chain seq x y z
N MET A 1 -41.00 0.05 24.29
CA MET A 1 -39.94 1.01 23.92
C MET A 1 -38.67 0.59 24.66
N GLN A 2 -37.73 -0.04 23.98
CA GLN A 2 -36.40 -0.39 24.52
C GLN A 2 -35.43 0.68 24.02
N GLU A 3 -34.66 1.27 24.94
CA GLU A 3 -33.59 2.23 24.60
C GLU A 3 -32.50 1.57 23.75
N PRO A 4 -31.86 2.31 22.83
CA PRO A 4 -30.76 1.80 22.03
C PRO A 4 -29.45 1.74 22.84
N ASN A 5 -28.81 0.58 22.76
CA ASN A 5 -27.53 0.21 23.36
C ASN A 5 -26.42 1.24 22.98
N THR A 6 -26.01 2.07 23.94
CA THR A 6 -24.80 2.89 23.85
C THR A 6 -23.57 1.98 23.84
N PRO A 7 -22.56 2.18 22.96
CA PRO A 7 -21.34 1.38 23.01
C PRO A 7 -20.62 1.63 24.34
N GLN A 8 -20.45 0.57 25.14
CA GLN A 8 -19.69 0.62 26.38
C GLN A 8 -18.23 0.97 26.05
N SER A 9 -17.73 2.05 26.66
CA SER A 9 -16.31 2.40 26.71
C SER A 9 -15.49 1.19 27.23
N PRO A 10 -14.27 0.94 26.73
CA PRO A 10 -13.45 -0.19 27.21
C PRO A 10 -13.07 0.04 28.69
N GLN A 11 -13.73 -0.70 29.60
CA GLN A 11 -13.57 -0.55 31.05
C GLN A 11 -12.48 -1.45 31.66
N SER A 12 -11.76 -2.27 30.89
CA SER A 12 -10.69 -3.10 31.45
C SER A 12 -9.33 -2.38 31.38
N PRO A 13 -8.57 -2.36 32.50
CA PRO A 13 -7.20 -1.80 32.53
C PRO A 13 -6.26 -2.43 31.49
N GLU A 14 -6.50 -3.69 31.11
CA GLU A 14 -5.75 -4.38 30.05
C GLU A 14 -6.10 -3.87 28.65
N ALA A 15 -7.37 -3.60 28.35
CA ALA A 15 -7.76 -3.02 27.06
C ALA A 15 -7.22 -1.59 26.90
N LEU A 16 -7.17 -0.82 27.99
CA LEU A 16 -6.54 0.49 28.02
C LEU A 16 -5.02 0.40 27.79
N ARG A 17 -4.33 -0.55 28.45
CA ARG A 17 -2.89 -0.78 28.20
C ARG A 17 -2.60 -1.24 26.77
N HIS A 18 -3.43 -2.11 26.21
CA HIS A 18 -3.25 -2.53 24.82
C HIS A 18 -3.47 -1.34 23.87
N ALA A 19 -4.50 -0.53 24.08
CA ALA A 19 -4.71 0.70 23.31
C ALA A 19 -3.55 1.69 23.47
N GLU A 20 -3.04 1.89 24.69
CA GLU A 20 -1.87 2.74 24.98
C GLU A 20 -0.59 2.22 24.33
N ILE A 21 -0.37 0.90 24.24
CA ILE A 21 0.78 0.31 23.54
C ILE A 21 0.69 0.51 22.02
N PHE A 22 -0.53 0.49 21.45
CA PHE A 22 -0.74 0.80 20.03
C PHE A 22 -0.63 2.32 19.75
N ASP A 23 -1.05 3.18 20.68
CA ASP A 23 -1.02 4.64 20.54
C ASP A 23 0.38 5.24 20.82
N ALA A 24 1.10 4.70 21.82
CA ALA A 24 2.47 5.13 22.16
C ALA A 24 3.49 4.83 21.05
N GLY A 25 3.17 3.94 20.11
CA GLY A 25 3.97 3.65 18.92
C GLY A 25 3.83 4.66 17.79
N GLU A 26 2.79 5.53 17.81
CA GLU A 26 2.61 6.55 16.76
C GLU A 26 3.35 7.86 17.04
N SER A 27 3.68 8.16 18.32
CA SER A 27 4.48 9.33 18.69
C SER A 27 5.99 9.08 18.59
N GLU A 28 6.46 8.57 17.46
CA GLU A 28 7.89 8.42 17.16
C GLU A 28 8.55 9.81 17.02
N PRO A 29 9.66 10.13 17.71
CA PRO A 29 10.35 11.42 17.59
C PRO A 29 10.82 11.73 16.16
N LEU A 30 10.99 10.69 15.34
CA LEU A 30 11.28 10.79 13.90
C LEU A 30 10.13 11.41 13.11
N SER A 31 8.86 11.12 13.44
CA SER A 31 7.69 11.71 12.76
C SER A 31 7.60 13.21 13.03
N ARG A 32 7.81 13.62 14.28
CA ARG A 32 7.81 15.02 14.71
C ARG A 32 8.94 15.83 14.06
N THR A 33 10.13 15.22 13.99
CA THR A 33 11.29 15.86 13.37
C THR A 33 11.05 16.09 11.87
N ARG A 34 10.53 15.07 11.16
CA ARG A 34 10.16 15.19 9.74
C ARG A 34 9.09 16.26 9.52
N ALA A 35 8.06 16.31 10.36
CA ALA A 35 7.01 17.33 10.28
C ALA A 35 7.55 18.74 10.48
N ILE A 36 8.42 18.96 11.47
CA ILE A 36 9.07 20.26 11.70
C ILE A 36 9.93 20.63 10.49
N ILE A 37 10.78 19.72 10.02
CA ILE A 37 11.64 19.94 8.85
C ILE A 37 10.79 20.33 7.64
N GLY A 38 9.73 19.60 7.33
CA GLY A 38 8.86 19.90 6.20
C GLY A 38 8.12 21.23 6.34
N SER A 39 7.62 21.55 7.54
CA SER A 39 6.91 22.80 7.81
C SER A 39 7.77 24.05 7.63
N VAL A 40 9.10 23.93 7.80
CA VAL A 40 10.06 25.03 7.62
C VAL A 40 10.65 25.02 6.21
N LEU A 41 11.11 23.85 5.73
CA LEU A 41 11.78 23.74 4.43
C LEU A 41 10.84 23.98 3.25
N ALA A 42 9.57 23.55 3.33
CA ALA A 42 8.63 23.75 2.23
C ALA A 42 8.37 25.25 1.92
N PRO A 43 8.00 26.11 2.89
CA PRO A 43 7.85 27.54 2.63
C PRO A 43 9.19 28.23 2.33
N ALA A 44 10.29 27.81 2.96
CA ALA A 44 11.61 28.38 2.66
C ALA A 44 12.00 28.13 1.20
N LEU A 45 11.83 26.89 0.71
CA LEU A 45 12.16 26.53 -0.67
C LEU A 45 11.17 27.15 -1.67
N PHE A 46 9.88 27.25 -1.31
CA PHE A 46 8.89 28.00 -2.09
C PHE A 46 9.35 29.45 -2.34
N VAL A 47 9.69 30.17 -1.26
CA VAL A 47 10.14 31.56 -1.34
C VAL A 47 11.46 31.66 -2.10
N LEU A 48 12.41 30.76 -1.83
CA LEU A 48 13.69 30.75 -2.53
C LEU A 48 13.50 30.60 -4.04
N VAL A 49 12.72 29.63 -4.49
CA VAL A 49 12.47 29.40 -5.92
C VAL A 49 11.70 30.58 -6.53
N LEU A 50 10.76 31.18 -5.81
CA LEU A 50 9.99 32.34 -6.29
C LEU A 50 10.87 33.58 -6.47
N LEU A 51 11.86 33.79 -5.60
CA LEU A 51 12.80 34.92 -5.67
C LEU A 51 13.98 34.67 -6.61
N LEU A 52 14.32 33.41 -6.88
CA LEU A 52 15.41 33.06 -7.79
C LEU A 52 15.03 33.47 -9.22
N PRO A 53 15.83 34.30 -9.92
CA PRO A 53 15.53 34.67 -11.29
C PRO A 53 15.75 33.47 -12.23
N LEU A 54 14.65 32.96 -12.79
CA LEU A 54 14.65 31.89 -13.79
C LEU A 54 14.16 32.45 -15.14
N PRO A 55 15.02 33.20 -15.87
CA PRO A 55 14.61 33.95 -17.06
C PRO A 55 14.20 33.08 -18.25
N SER A 56 14.48 31.77 -18.21
CA SER A 56 14.08 30.80 -19.23
C SER A 56 12.64 30.31 -19.08
N LEU A 57 11.95 30.63 -17.98
CA LEU A 57 10.58 30.18 -17.70
C LEU A 57 9.57 31.31 -17.91
N SER A 58 8.36 30.95 -18.35
CA SER A 58 7.23 31.88 -18.28
C SER A 58 6.90 32.19 -16.81
N PRO A 59 6.24 33.33 -16.51
CA PRO A 59 5.83 33.66 -15.15
C PRO A 59 4.97 32.56 -14.49
N GLU A 60 4.10 31.92 -15.26
CA GLU A 60 3.25 30.80 -14.81
C GLU A 60 4.09 29.57 -14.47
N ALA A 61 5.05 29.21 -15.34
CA ALA A 61 5.93 28.07 -15.13
C ALA A 61 6.87 28.26 -13.93
N HIS A 62 7.34 29.49 -13.70
CA HIS A 62 8.15 29.83 -12.53
C HIS A 62 7.35 29.70 -11.23
N ARG A 63 6.12 30.25 -11.18
CA ARG A 63 5.22 30.07 -10.02
C ARG A 63 4.91 28.60 -9.77
N LEU A 64 4.66 27.82 -10.84
CA LEU A 64 4.45 26.38 -10.74
C LEU A 64 5.68 25.65 -10.17
N ALA A 65 6.89 26.02 -10.59
CA ALA A 65 8.12 25.42 -10.08
C ALA A 65 8.29 25.65 -8.57
N ALA A 66 7.97 26.85 -8.07
CA ALA A 66 7.98 27.15 -6.64
C ALA A 66 6.97 26.29 -5.86
N ILE A 67 5.73 26.18 -6.36
CA ILE A 67 4.70 25.33 -5.76
C ILE A 67 5.15 23.87 -5.74
N MET A 68 5.69 23.37 -6.86
CA MET A 68 6.16 21.99 -6.99
C MET A 68 7.28 21.68 -6.00
N ALA A 69 8.24 22.59 -5.84
CA ALA A 69 9.33 22.44 -4.87
C ALA A 69 8.79 22.28 -3.44
N ALA A 70 7.81 23.11 -3.05
CA ALA A 70 7.17 23.00 -1.74
C ALA A 70 6.39 21.69 -1.57
N VAL A 71 5.60 21.31 -2.57
CA VAL A 71 4.80 20.07 -2.57
C VAL A 71 5.69 18.84 -2.46
N VAL A 72 6.81 18.78 -3.18
CA VAL A 72 7.78 17.68 -3.08
C VAL A 72 8.35 17.57 -1.68
N ILE A 73 8.74 18.69 -1.04
CA ILE A 73 9.23 18.67 0.33
C ILE A 73 8.15 18.17 1.29
N LEU A 74 6.92 18.68 1.17
CA LEU A 74 5.79 18.26 2.02
C LEU A 74 5.45 16.77 1.85
N TRP A 75 5.57 16.21 0.65
CA TRP A 75 5.38 14.78 0.40
C TRP A 75 6.54 13.92 0.91
N VAL A 76 7.79 14.32 0.71
CA VAL A 76 8.97 13.55 1.17
C VAL A 76 9.09 13.56 2.69
N THR A 77 8.74 14.68 3.32
CA THR A 77 8.76 14.82 4.78
C THR A 77 7.48 14.33 5.45
N GLU A 78 6.41 14.11 4.68
CA GLU A 78 5.07 13.78 5.19
C GLU A 78 4.59 14.77 6.28
N ALA A 79 5.00 16.04 6.20
CA ALA A 79 4.66 17.05 7.20
C ALA A 79 3.16 17.39 7.23
N LEU A 80 2.46 17.14 6.12
CA LEU A 80 1.01 17.18 6.00
C LEU A 80 0.54 15.88 5.33
N PRO A 81 -0.68 15.39 5.64
CA PRO A 81 -1.25 14.24 4.93
C PRO A 81 -1.22 14.45 3.41
N MET A 82 -0.86 13.41 2.66
CA MET A 82 -0.73 13.48 1.19
C MET A 82 -1.92 14.16 0.47
N PRO A 83 -3.20 13.89 0.83
CA PRO A 83 -4.35 14.55 0.20
C PRO A 83 -4.43 16.05 0.51
N VAL A 84 -4.05 16.46 1.73
CA VAL A 84 -4.02 17.87 2.14
C VAL A 84 -2.97 18.63 1.32
N THR A 85 -1.77 18.06 1.18
CA THR A 85 -0.70 18.61 0.35
C THR A 85 -1.13 18.74 -1.12
N ALA A 86 -1.84 17.74 -1.68
CA ALA A 86 -2.33 17.78 -3.06
C ALA A 86 -3.34 18.91 -3.28
N ILE A 87 -4.31 19.08 -2.36
CA ILE A 87 -5.30 20.17 -2.44
C ILE A 87 -4.63 21.54 -2.24
N LEU A 88 -3.67 21.63 -1.30
CA LEU A 88 -2.92 22.86 -1.05
C LEU A 88 -2.14 23.29 -2.31
N GLY A 89 -1.45 22.36 -2.98
CA GLY A 89 -0.76 22.63 -4.23
C GLY A 89 -1.70 23.11 -5.34
N ALA A 90 -2.85 22.44 -5.51
CA ALA A 90 -3.87 22.85 -6.47
C ALA A 90 -4.44 24.25 -6.16
N ALA A 91 -4.76 24.52 -4.89
CA ALA A 91 -5.24 25.83 -4.45
C ALA A 91 -4.18 26.92 -4.69
N ALA A 92 -2.91 26.65 -4.39
CA ALA A 92 -1.80 27.56 -4.64
C ALA A 92 -1.66 27.89 -6.13
N CYS A 93 -1.87 26.92 -7.04
CA CYS A 93 -1.86 27.16 -8.48
C CYS A 93 -2.93 28.17 -8.91
N VAL A 94 -4.12 28.12 -8.31
CA VAL A 94 -5.20 29.09 -8.61
C VAL A 94 -4.89 30.45 -8.00
N LEU A 95 -4.50 30.50 -6.72
CA LEU A 95 -4.21 31.74 -5.99
C LEU A 95 -3.06 32.53 -6.62
N LEU A 96 -2.02 31.82 -7.07
CA LEU A 96 -0.86 32.40 -7.73
C LEU A 96 -1.07 32.58 -9.23
N ARG A 97 -2.29 32.37 -9.76
CA ARG A 97 -2.62 32.55 -11.19
C ARG A 97 -1.69 31.76 -12.12
N VAL A 98 -1.38 30.51 -11.77
CA VAL A 98 -0.69 29.57 -12.66
C VAL A 98 -1.63 29.13 -13.78
N ALA A 99 -2.88 28.82 -13.45
CA ALA A 99 -3.92 28.42 -14.41
C ALA A 99 -5.33 28.68 -13.84
N PRO A 100 -6.38 28.74 -14.69
CA PRO A 100 -7.76 28.85 -14.24
C PRO A 100 -8.17 27.68 -13.33
N ALA A 101 -9.03 27.93 -12.35
CA ALA A 101 -9.50 26.91 -11.40
C ALA A 101 -10.09 25.68 -12.09
N LYS A 102 -10.85 25.88 -13.18
CA LYS A 102 -11.41 24.78 -13.97
C LYS A 102 -10.33 23.81 -14.45
N ASP A 103 -9.21 24.32 -14.94
CA ASP A 103 -8.15 23.49 -15.52
C ASP A 103 -7.32 22.80 -14.43
N VAL A 104 -7.07 23.51 -13.31
CA VAL A 104 -6.35 22.97 -12.16
C VAL A 104 -7.12 21.82 -11.49
N PHE A 105 -8.44 21.93 -11.37
CA PHE A 105 -9.27 20.92 -10.70
C PHE A 105 -9.84 19.86 -11.64
N ALA A 106 -9.79 20.05 -12.97
CA ALA A 106 -10.27 19.03 -13.93
C ALA A 106 -9.70 17.62 -13.70
N PRO A 107 -8.42 17.41 -13.33
CA PRO A 107 -7.88 16.08 -13.07
C PRO A 107 -8.54 15.32 -11.91
N PHE A 108 -9.20 16.00 -10.96
CA PHE A 108 -9.92 15.35 -9.87
C PHE A 108 -11.18 14.62 -10.35
N ALA A 109 -11.71 15.01 -11.51
CA ALA A 109 -12.88 14.38 -12.15
C ALA A 109 -12.48 13.40 -13.27
N ASP A 110 -11.20 12.98 -13.34
CA ASP A 110 -10.75 11.99 -14.32
C ASP A 110 -11.50 10.66 -14.11
N PRO A 111 -12.01 9.99 -15.17
CA PRO A 111 -12.68 8.69 -15.05
C PRO A 111 -11.87 7.63 -14.29
N LEU A 112 -10.55 7.70 -14.34
CA LEU A 112 -9.67 6.81 -13.58
C LEU A 112 -9.80 6.97 -12.06
N MET A 113 -10.17 8.17 -11.57
CA MET A 113 -10.47 8.39 -10.15
C MET A 113 -11.73 7.65 -9.72
N PHE A 114 -12.77 7.61 -10.57
CA PHE A 114 -13.99 6.84 -10.30
C PHE A 114 -13.74 5.33 -10.32
N LEU A 115 -12.89 4.84 -11.23
CA LEU A 115 -12.44 3.44 -11.20
C LEU A 115 -11.75 3.09 -9.88
N PHE A 116 -10.88 3.99 -9.40
CA PHE A 116 -10.15 3.82 -8.15
C PHE A 116 -11.06 3.89 -6.90
N ILE A 117 -12.06 4.77 -6.88
CA ILE A 117 -13.09 4.79 -5.83
C ILE A 117 -13.89 3.49 -5.84
N GLY A 118 -14.32 3.03 -7.02
CA GLY A 118 -15.05 1.76 -7.19
C GLY A 118 -14.26 0.56 -6.67
N SER A 119 -12.94 0.51 -6.91
CA SER A 119 -12.10 -0.57 -6.40
C SER A 119 -11.96 -0.54 -4.88
N PHE A 120 -11.91 0.62 -4.23
CA PHE A 120 -11.91 0.68 -2.77
C PHE A 120 -13.23 0.21 -2.16
N ILE A 121 -14.36 0.55 -2.79
CA ILE A 121 -15.68 0.04 -2.37
C ILE A 121 -15.71 -1.49 -2.48
N LEU A 122 -15.23 -2.04 -3.60
CA LEU A 122 -15.14 -3.49 -3.80
C LEU A 122 -14.20 -4.15 -2.79
N ALA A 123 -13.00 -3.62 -2.59
CA ALA A 123 -12.03 -4.10 -1.61
C ALA A 123 -12.61 -4.07 -0.19
N ARG A 124 -13.35 -3.01 0.16
CA ARG A 124 -14.04 -2.90 1.44
C ARG A 124 -15.14 -3.95 1.57
N ALA A 125 -15.93 -4.21 0.53
CA ALA A 125 -16.94 -5.27 0.55
C ALA A 125 -16.30 -6.66 0.76
N ILE A 126 -15.21 -6.97 0.05
CA ILE A 126 -14.47 -8.24 0.18
C ILE A 126 -13.98 -8.44 1.63
N THR A 127 -13.37 -7.41 2.22
CA THR A 127 -12.84 -7.46 3.60
C THR A 127 -13.94 -7.52 4.66
N LEU A 128 -15.06 -6.79 4.47
CA LEU A 128 -16.21 -6.80 5.37
C LEU A 128 -16.91 -8.16 5.42
N HIS A 129 -17.09 -8.81 4.27
CA HIS A 129 -17.69 -10.14 4.20
C HIS A 129 -16.70 -11.27 4.54
N GLY A 130 -15.42 -10.94 4.74
CA GLY A 130 -14.35 -11.91 5.04
C GLY A 130 -14.07 -12.87 3.89
N LEU A 131 -14.36 -12.48 2.65
CA LEU A 131 -14.15 -13.32 1.47
C LEU A 131 -12.64 -13.59 1.25
N ASP A 132 -11.81 -12.57 1.50
CA ASP A 132 -10.35 -12.65 1.56
C ASP A 132 -9.86 -13.76 2.49
N ARG A 133 -10.37 -13.80 3.72
CA ARG A 133 -10.02 -14.82 4.72
C ARG A 133 -10.53 -16.20 4.32
N ARG A 134 -11.77 -16.31 3.83
CA ARG A 134 -12.35 -17.58 3.37
C ARG A 134 -11.53 -18.17 2.24
N LEU A 135 -11.11 -17.35 1.28
CA LEU A 135 -10.25 -17.76 0.18
C LEU A 135 -8.88 -18.22 0.70
N ALA A 136 -8.25 -17.42 1.56
CA ALA A 136 -6.94 -17.75 2.12
C ALA A 136 -6.96 -19.08 2.88
N PHE A 137 -7.89 -19.25 3.81
CA PHE A 137 -8.02 -20.49 4.55
C PHE A 137 -8.41 -21.66 3.64
N GLY A 138 -9.31 -21.47 2.68
CA GLY A 138 -9.73 -22.52 1.76
C GLY A 138 -8.58 -23.10 0.93
N VAL A 139 -7.65 -22.25 0.47
CA VAL A 139 -6.45 -22.70 -0.24
C VAL A 139 -5.43 -23.32 0.72
N LEU A 140 -5.17 -22.66 1.86
CA LEU A 140 -4.15 -23.11 2.81
C LEU A 140 -4.54 -24.40 3.55
N SER A 141 -5.84 -24.70 3.68
CA SER A 141 -6.34 -25.95 4.27
C SER A 141 -6.31 -27.15 3.32
N MET A 142 -5.92 -26.96 2.06
CA MET A 142 -5.86 -28.07 1.11
C MET A 142 -4.78 -29.08 1.50
N LYS A 143 -5.12 -30.38 1.44
CA LYS A 143 -4.23 -31.48 1.87
C LYS A 143 -2.85 -31.45 1.22
N TRP A 144 -2.75 -31.03 -0.03
CA TRP A 144 -1.48 -30.97 -0.75
C TRP A 144 -0.55 -29.86 -0.23
N VAL A 145 -1.11 -28.76 0.31
CA VAL A 145 -0.36 -27.60 0.83
C VAL A 145 0.36 -27.99 2.12
N GLY A 146 -0.34 -28.62 3.05
CA GLY A 146 0.22 -29.04 4.35
C GLY A 146 1.27 -30.16 4.26
N ALA A 147 1.48 -30.75 3.08
CA ALA A 147 2.40 -31.87 2.91
C ALA A 147 3.89 -31.48 2.92
N SER A 148 4.24 -30.20 2.68
CA SER A 148 5.64 -29.75 2.83
C SER A 148 5.77 -28.24 3.09
N PRO A 149 6.79 -27.80 3.86
CA PRO A 149 7.04 -26.37 4.10
C PRO A 149 7.17 -25.53 2.82
N SER A 150 7.76 -26.08 1.76
CA SER A 150 7.86 -25.41 0.46
C SER A 150 6.50 -25.19 -0.20
N ARG A 151 5.57 -26.15 -0.09
CA ARG A 151 4.21 -26.02 -0.66
C ARG A 151 3.39 -25.01 0.13
N ILE A 152 3.54 -24.97 1.46
CA ILE A 152 2.97 -23.92 2.31
C ILE A 152 3.47 -22.55 1.86
N LEU A 153 4.79 -22.38 1.72
CA LEU A 153 5.39 -21.11 1.29
C LEU A 153 4.88 -20.65 -0.08
N PHE A 154 4.79 -21.58 -1.04
CA PHE A 154 4.24 -21.30 -2.38
C PHE A 154 2.76 -20.89 -2.31
N ALA A 155 1.91 -21.70 -1.69
CA ALA A 155 0.48 -21.45 -1.63
C ALA A 155 0.17 -20.16 -0.86
N PHE A 156 0.88 -19.92 0.24
CA PHE A 156 0.79 -18.70 1.04
C PHE A 156 1.15 -17.46 0.22
N GLY A 157 2.28 -17.49 -0.49
CA GLY A 157 2.69 -16.41 -1.38
C GLY A 157 1.72 -16.19 -2.54
N ALA A 158 1.25 -17.26 -3.19
CA ALA A 158 0.33 -17.17 -4.33
C ALA A 158 -1.02 -16.57 -3.92
N VAL A 159 -1.58 -17.01 -2.79
CA VAL A 159 -2.80 -16.44 -2.21
C VAL A 159 -2.59 -14.98 -1.85
N THR A 160 -1.45 -14.64 -1.23
CA THR A 160 -1.12 -13.25 -0.87
C THR A 160 -1.09 -12.37 -2.12
N ALA A 161 -0.39 -12.79 -3.17
CA ALA A 161 -0.32 -12.03 -4.42
C ALA A 161 -1.70 -11.90 -5.09
N PHE A 162 -2.48 -12.98 -5.10
CA PHE A 162 -3.83 -12.97 -5.67
C PHE A 162 -4.76 -12.01 -4.93
N ILE A 163 -4.80 -12.06 -3.60
CA ILE A 163 -5.64 -11.16 -2.81
C ILE A 163 -5.20 -9.70 -3.00
N SER A 164 -3.88 -9.45 -3.01
CA SER A 164 -3.33 -8.10 -3.18
C SER A 164 -3.65 -7.48 -4.55
N ALA A 165 -3.90 -8.31 -5.57
CA ALA A 165 -4.33 -7.84 -6.88
C ALA A 165 -5.71 -7.17 -6.88
N TRP A 166 -6.54 -7.37 -5.84
CA TRP A 166 -7.91 -6.87 -5.76
C TRP A 166 -8.18 -5.96 -4.55
N ILE A 167 -7.33 -6.03 -3.53
CA ILE A 167 -7.48 -5.25 -2.29
C ILE A 167 -6.40 -4.17 -2.24
N SER A 168 -5.60 -4.13 -1.20
CA SER A 168 -4.46 -3.24 -1.06
C SER A 168 -3.31 -4.04 -0.45
N ASN A 169 -2.09 -3.67 -0.83
CA ASN A 169 -0.89 -4.34 -0.36
C ASN A 169 -0.80 -4.33 1.17
N THR A 170 -1.14 -3.19 1.79
CA THR A 170 -1.12 -3.02 3.25
C THR A 170 -2.15 -3.90 3.94
N ALA A 171 -3.42 -3.90 3.49
CA ALA A 171 -4.46 -4.72 4.11
C ALA A 171 -4.19 -6.22 3.94
N THR A 172 -3.75 -6.61 2.75
CA THR A 172 -3.39 -8.01 2.46
C THR A 172 -2.22 -8.47 3.32
N THR A 173 -1.18 -7.63 3.46
CA THR A 173 -0.02 -7.93 4.31
C THR A 173 -0.42 -8.09 5.76
N ALA A 174 -1.23 -7.17 6.33
CA ALA A 174 -1.67 -7.23 7.71
C ALA A 174 -2.47 -8.51 8.01
N MET A 175 -3.40 -8.87 7.12
CA MET A 175 -4.17 -10.11 7.24
C MET A 175 -3.28 -11.35 7.12
N MET A 176 -2.47 -11.43 6.07
CA MET A 176 -1.63 -12.59 5.80
C MET A 176 -0.53 -12.74 6.86
N PHE A 177 -0.02 -11.65 7.44
CA PHE A 177 0.92 -11.69 8.56
C PHE A 177 0.34 -12.43 9.76
N ALA A 178 -0.90 -12.10 10.18
CA ALA A 178 -1.58 -12.80 11.27
C ALA A 178 -1.76 -14.30 10.97
N ILE A 179 -2.15 -14.64 9.74
CA ILE A 179 -2.28 -16.04 9.28
C ILE A 179 -0.92 -16.74 9.27
N GLY A 180 0.12 -16.08 8.79
CA GLY A 180 1.49 -16.60 8.72
C GLY A 180 2.05 -16.91 10.12
N MET A 181 1.81 -16.02 11.08
CA MET A 181 2.17 -16.25 12.49
C MET A 181 1.45 -17.46 13.09
N ALA A 182 0.16 -17.64 12.77
CA ALA A 182 -0.60 -18.81 13.20
C ALA A 182 -0.03 -20.10 12.59
N ILE A 183 0.34 -20.09 11.31
CA ILE A 183 0.98 -21.22 10.62
C ILE A 183 2.32 -21.57 11.27
N LEU A 184 3.20 -20.59 11.49
CA LEU A 184 4.50 -20.82 12.13
C LEU A 184 4.36 -21.39 13.54
N THR A 185 3.38 -20.88 14.29
CA THR A 185 3.06 -21.40 15.64
C THR A 185 2.57 -22.84 15.58
N PHE A 186 1.72 -23.19 14.62
CA PHE A 186 1.27 -24.57 14.43
C PHE A 186 2.41 -25.50 14.03
N MET A 187 3.24 -25.09 13.07
CA MET A 187 4.37 -25.88 12.61
C MET A 187 5.39 -26.14 13.72
N SER A 188 5.78 -25.11 14.49
CA SER A 188 6.69 -25.27 15.64
C SER A 188 6.18 -26.22 16.73
N LYS A 189 4.86 -26.31 16.93
CA LYS A 189 4.25 -27.29 17.84
C LYS A 189 4.32 -28.71 17.28
N SER A 190 4.01 -28.89 15.99
CA SER A 190 4.09 -30.20 15.30
C SER A 190 5.51 -30.76 15.33
N GLU A 191 6.50 -29.89 15.20
CA GLU A 191 7.90 -30.28 15.22
C GLU A 191 8.39 -30.80 16.57
N ARG A 192 7.96 -30.18 17.66
CA ARG A 192 8.26 -30.68 19.02
C ARG A 192 7.72 -32.10 19.22
N ALA A 193 6.63 -32.45 18.55
CA ALA A 193 6.06 -33.80 18.59
C ALA A 193 6.78 -34.79 17.65
N GLU A 194 7.31 -34.33 16.51
CA GLU A 194 7.94 -35.17 15.47
C GLU A 194 9.48 -35.21 15.51
N GLY A 195 10.14 -34.44 16.39
CA GLY A 195 11.60 -34.37 16.49
C GLY A 195 12.31 -33.69 15.30
N ARG A 196 11.56 -32.94 14.47
CA ARG A 196 12.08 -32.16 13.34
C ARG A 196 12.45 -30.74 13.80
N LYS A 197 13.36 -30.06 13.10
CA LYS A 197 13.74 -28.67 13.38
C LYS A 197 13.41 -27.76 12.21
N LEU A 198 12.58 -26.76 12.45
CA LEU A 198 12.29 -25.68 11.53
C LEU A 198 13.51 -24.80 11.56
N HIS A 199 14.05 -24.58 10.39
CA HIS A 199 15.13 -23.63 10.24
C HIS A 199 14.59 -22.23 10.61
N PRO A 200 15.24 -21.47 11.51
CA PRO A 200 14.80 -20.11 11.86
C PRO A 200 14.54 -19.21 10.64
N GLN A 201 15.28 -19.45 9.56
CA GLN A 201 15.22 -18.76 8.28
C GLN A 201 13.92 -19.04 7.54
N TYR A 202 13.20 -20.13 7.83
CA TYR A 202 11.88 -20.40 7.25
C TYR A 202 10.84 -19.40 7.75
N ALA A 203 10.85 -19.08 9.05
CA ALA A 203 9.96 -18.06 9.62
C ALA A 203 10.20 -16.70 8.95
N THR A 204 11.47 -16.32 8.83
CA THR A 204 11.87 -15.12 8.08
C THR A 204 11.41 -15.17 6.63
N ALA A 205 11.62 -16.30 5.94
CA ALA A 205 11.20 -16.46 4.54
C ALA A 205 9.67 -16.36 4.37
N LEU A 206 8.87 -16.90 5.28
CA LEU A 206 7.41 -16.79 5.25
C LEU A 206 6.94 -15.34 5.50
N MET A 207 7.57 -14.64 6.44
CA MET A 207 7.24 -13.24 6.74
C MET A 207 7.65 -12.32 5.58
N LEU A 208 8.82 -12.52 4.99
CA LEU A 208 9.25 -11.81 3.78
C LEU A 208 8.36 -12.13 2.58
N MET A 209 7.93 -13.39 2.43
CA MET A 209 6.98 -13.78 1.39
C MET A 209 5.68 -12.97 1.52
N THR A 210 5.22 -12.68 2.73
CA THR A 210 4.01 -11.89 2.97
C THR A 210 4.09 -10.50 2.33
N SER A 211 5.14 -9.73 2.64
CA SER A 211 5.27 -8.35 2.17
C SER A 211 5.62 -8.26 0.68
N PHE A 212 6.53 -9.11 0.20
CA PHE A 212 6.94 -9.11 -1.20
C PHE A 212 5.85 -9.66 -2.13
N ALA A 213 5.17 -10.75 -1.76
CA ALA A 213 4.10 -11.29 -2.61
C ALA A 213 2.92 -10.33 -2.69
N ALA A 214 2.57 -9.62 -1.61
CA ALA A 214 1.55 -8.57 -1.66
C ALA A 214 1.95 -7.45 -2.64
N SER A 215 3.20 -6.98 -2.54
CA SER A 215 3.74 -5.92 -3.41
C SER A 215 3.76 -6.33 -4.88
N VAL A 216 4.22 -7.55 -5.17
CA VAL A 216 4.24 -8.12 -6.53
C VAL A 216 2.81 -8.31 -7.04
N GLY A 217 1.91 -8.89 -6.24
CA GLY A 217 0.52 -9.14 -6.62
C GLY A 217 -0.25 -7.88 -7.04
N GLY A 218 0.02 -6.74 -6.39
CA GLY A 218 -0.58 -5.45 -6.73
C GLY A 218 -0.30 -4.95 -8.16
N LEU A 219 0.67 -5.51 -8.87
CA LEU A 219 0.97 -5.18 -10.27
C LEU A 219 0.01 -5.85 -11.27
N ALA A 220 -0.70 -6.91 -10.86
CA ALA A 220 -1.50 -7.74 -11.76
C ALA A 220 -2.68 -6.99 -12.41
N THR A 221 -3.30 -6.06 -11.68
CA THR A 221 -4.49 -5.32 -12.13
C THR A 221 -4.26 -3.80 -12.02
N PRO A 222 -4.99 -2.99 -12.81
CA PRO A 222 -4.95 -1.53 -12.65
C PRO A 222 -5.32 -1.04 -11.25
N ILE A 223 -6.17 -1.79 -10.53
CA ILE A 223 -6.72 -1.38 -9.24
C ILE A 223 -5.91 -1.88 -8.04
N GLY A 224 -4.92 -2.74 -8.24
CA GLY A 224 -4.11 -3.30 -7.15
C GLY A 224 -3.26 -2.24 -6.43
N THR A 225 -2.77 -1.22 -7.15
CA THR A 225 -2.00 -0.12 -6.53
C THR A 225 -2.26 1.23 -7.22
N PRO A 226 -2.20 2.36 -6.47
CA PRO A 226 -2.38 3.70 -7.05
C PRO A 226 -1.44 4.03 -8.23
N PRO A 227 -0.13 3.65 -8.20
CA PRO A 227 0.78 3.90 -9.32
C PRO A 227 0.31 3.33 -10.65
N ASN A 228 -0.41 2.20 -10.66
CA ASN A 228 -0.93 1.60 -11.89
C ASN A 228 -1.95 2.53 -12.55
N VAL A 229 -2.91 3.04 -11.78
CA VAL A 229 -3.94 3.99 -12.25
C VAL A 229 -3.30 5.28 -12.74
N ILE A 230 -2.33 5.81 -12.01
CA ILE A 230 -1.56 7.00 -12.41
C ILE A 230 -0.83 6.75 -13.74
N GLY A 231 -0.20 5.57 -13.89
CA GLY A 231 0.45 5.14 -15.12
C GLY A 231 -0.50 5.07 -16.31
N LEU A 232 -1.70 4.50 -16.14
CA LEU A 232 -2.76 4.56 -17.17
C LEU A 232 -3.10 5.99 -17.57
N GLY A 233 -3.20 6.89 -16.59
CA GLY A 233 -3.47 8.32 -16.82
C GLY A 233 -2.38 8.98 -17.66
N PHE A 234 -1.12 8.70 -17.37
CA PHE A 234 0.00 9.21 -18.17
C PHE A 234 0.05 8.61 -19.57
N MET A 235 -0.17 7.30 -19.74
CA MET A 235 -0.21 6.68 -21.06
C MET A 235 -1.32 7.28 -21.94
N ARG A 236 -2.49 7.54 -21.34
CA ARG A 236 -3.60 8.21 -22.02
C ARG A 236 -3.26 9.63 -22.42
N ARG A 237 -2.64 10.43 -21.53
CA ARG A 237 -2.38 11.86 -21.75
C ARG A 237 -1.15 12.14 -22.61
N LEU A 238 -0.07 11.37 -22.46
CA LEU A 238 1.23 11.62 -23.09
C LEU A 238 1.40 10.84 -24.40
N VAL A 239 0.88 9.61 -24.45
CA VAL A 239 1.06 8.71 -25.60
C VAL A 239 -0.22 8.60 -26.43
N GLY A 240 -1.36 9.04 -25.90
CA GLY A 240 -2.67 8.92 -26.57
C GLY A 240 -3.20 7.49 -26.63
N VAL A 241 -2.64 6.57 -25.83
CA VAL A 241 -3.02 5.15 -25.83
C VAL A 241 -3.87 4.86 -24.62
N GLU A 242 -5.11 4.43 -24.86
CA GLU A 242 -5.97 3.89 -23.82
C GLU A 242 -5.60 2.42 -23.56
N PHE A 243 -5.41 2.08 -22.28
CA PHE A 243 -5.18 0.71 -21.82
C PHE A 243 -6.44 0.20 -21.11
N PRO A 244 -7.30 -0.56 -21.80
CA PRO A 244 -8.43 -1.23 -21.15
C PRO A 244 -7.94 -2.13 -20.01
N PHE A 245 -8.80 -2.31 -19.01
CA PHE A 245 -8.50 -3.10 -17.81
C PHE A 245 -7.91 -4.48 -18.12
N PHE A 246 -8.53 -5.23 -19.03
CA PHE A 246 -8.06 -6.57 -19.42
C PHE A 246 -6.73 -6.55 -20.19
N LYS A 247 -6.49 -5.50 -21.00
CA LYS A 247 -5.23 -5.35 -21.73
C LYS A 247 -4.07 -5.10 -20.76
N TRP A 248 -4.30 -4.36 -19.68
CA TRP A 248 -3.34 -4.26 -18.59
C TRP A 248 -3.04 -5.62 -17.98
N MET A 249 -4.07 -6.41 -17.66
CA MET A 249 -3.88 -7.74 -17.05
C MET A 249 -3.10 -8.70 -17.94
N MET A 250 -3.25 -8.63 -19.27
CA MET A 250 -2.45 -9.42 -20.20
C MET A 250 -0.94 -9.16 -20.10
N ILE A 251 -0.53 -8.02 -19.53
CA ILE A 251 0.87 -7.66 -19.29
C ILE A 251 1.21 -7.86 -17.81
N GLY A 252 0.37 -7.34 -16.92
CA GLY A 252 0.58 -7.39 -15.47
C GLY A 252 0.61 -8.80 -14.91
N VAL A 253 -0.33 -9.67 -15.30
CA VAL A 253 -0.39 -11.05 -14.77
C VAL A 253 0.85 -11.87 -15.14
N PRO A 254 1.34 -11.87 -16.41
CA PRO A 254 2.61 -12.52 -16.73
C PRO A 254 3.80 -11.98 -15.94
N ILE A 255 3.91 -10.66 -15.76
CA ILE A 255 4.98 -10.05 -14.96
C ILE A 255 4.92 -10.54 -13.51
N VAL A 256 3.72 -10.52 -12.92
CA VAL A 256 3.49 -11.02 -11.56
C VAL A 256 3.86 -12.49 -11.44
N ALA A 257 3.50 -13.33 -12.41
CA ALA A 257 3.85 -14.75 -12.40
C ALA A 257 5.37 -14.96 -12.40
N VAL A 258 6.11 -14.25 -13.27
CA VAL A 258 7.58 -14.34 -13.33
C VAL A 258 8.23 -13.86 -12.04
N LEU A 259 7.83 -12.68 -11.55
CA LEU A 259 8.38 -12.11 -10.31
C LEU A 259 8.05 -12.98 -9.09
N PHE A 260 6.84 -13.53 -9.02
CA PHE A 260 6.42 -14.42 -7.96
C PHE A 260 7.21 -15.73 -7.96
N LEU A 261 7.40 -16.35 -9.13
CA LEU A 261 8.18 -17.58 -9.24
C LEU A 261 9.64 -17.35 -8.84
N PHE A 262 10.23 -16.21 -9.24
CA PHE A 262 11.56 -15.82 -8.80
C PHE A 262 11.63 -15.63 -7.28
N LEU A 263 10.69 -14.87 -6.71
CA LEU A 263 10.59 -14.62 -5.27
C LEU A 263 10.46 -15.94 -4.49
N PHE A 264 9.57 -16.83 -4.94
CA PHE A 264 9.40 -18.16 -4.36
C PHE A 264 10.68 -18.98 -4.42
N ALA A 265 11.32 -19.07 -5.59
CA ALA A 265 12.55 -19.84 -5.73
C ALA A 265 13.67 -19.31 -4.80
N TYR A 266 13.83 -18.00 -4.73
CA TYR A 266 14.81 -17.34 -3.86
C TYR A 266 14.53 -17.61 -2.37
N LEU A 267 13.33 -17.29 -1.89
CA LEU A 267 12.97 -17.45 -0.48
C LEU A 267 12.87 -18.92 -0.05
N ASN A 268 12.46 -19.82 -0.94
CA ASN A 268 12.46 -21.25 -0.67
C ASN A 268 13.88 -21.80 -0.56
N ARG A 269 14.83 -21.29 -1.35
CA ARG A 269 16.25 -21.66 -1.22
C ARG A 269 16.83 -21.15 0.11
N VAL A 270 16.60 -19.89 0.45
CA VAL A 270 17.09 -19.28 1.70
C VAL A 270 16.45 -19.95 2.94
N GLY A 271 15.15 -20.21 2.89
CA GLY A 271 14.42 -20.84 4.00
C GLY A 271 14.81 -22.31 4.25
N ARG A 272 15.36 -22.99 3.25
CA ARG A 272 15.87 -24.37 3.35
C ARG A 272 17.38 -24.46 3.59
N GLY A 273 18.11 -23.38 3.31
CA GLY A 273 19.57 -23.33 3.35
C GLY A 273 20.10 -22.80 4.67
N GLY A 274 20.40 -23.73 5.57
CA GLY A 274 21.47 -23.66 6.57
C GLY A 274 21.97 -25.05 6.86
#